data_AF-A0A2U3L175-F1
#
_entry.id   AF-A0A2U3L175-F1
#
_cell.length_a   1.000
_cell.length_b   1.000
_cell.length_c   1.000
_cell.angle_alpha   90.00
_cell.angle_beta   90.00
_cell.angle_gamma   90.00
#
_symmetry.space_group_name_H-M   'P 1'
#
loop_
_entity.id
_entity.type
_entity.pdbx_description
1 polymer ?
#
loop_
_entity_poly.entity_id
_entity_poly.type
_entity_poly.pdbx_seq_one_letter_code
_entity_poly.pdbx_strand_id
1 'polypeptide(L)'
;MIENRQDGSRLGVEVTHLFYDSEEARLVFGRSSELGHPAEDIEEYIRRLNALLQQKSEKAKGYNHEYPLALLIRVVSPLFHRYDFKVYASRIVVPLSDFVIIWLMFYDFLERRWTILEQLR
;
A
#
# COMPACT_ATOMS: atom_id res chain seq x y z
N MET A 1 14.47 -4.67 5.58
CA MET A 1 14.81 -4.44 7.00
C MET A 1 15.34 -3.02 7.13
N ILE A 2 14.88 -2.30 8.15
CA ILE A 2 15.34 -0.97 8.52
C ILE A 2 15.92 -1.08 9.93
N GLU A 3 17.01 -0.36 10.20
CA GLU A 3 17.61 -0.27 11.53
C GLU A 3 17.46 1.16 12.06
N ASN A 4 16.95 1.29 13.28
CA ASN A 4 16.90 2.57 13.96
C ASN A 4 18.31 2.94 14.41
N ARG A 5 18.83 4.06 13.90
CA ARG A 5 20.20 4.52 14.20
C ARG A 5 20.40 5.00 15.64
N GLN A 6 19.33 5.24 16.39
CA GLN A 6 19.42 5.73 17.77
C GLN A 6 19.56 4.59 18.78
N ASP A 7 18.86 3.47 18.57
CA ASP A 7 18.79 2.35 19.53
C ASP A 7 19.21 0.99 18.95
N GLY A 8 19.53 0.91 17.66
CA GLY A 8 19.93 -0.32 16.96
C GLY A 8 18.78 -1.31 16.74
N SER A 9 17.54 -0.96 17.09
CA SER A 9 16.38 -1.82 16.87
C SER A 9 16.11 -2.05 15.38
N ARG A 10 15.65 -3.25 15.04
CA ARG A 10 15.42 -3.68 13.66
C ARG A 10 13.94 -3.86 13.39
N LEU A 11 13.53 -3.43 12.20
CA LEU A 11 12.17 -3.57 11.69
C LEU A 11 12.22 -4.28 10.33
N GLY A 12 11.56 -5.42 10.24
CA GLY A 12 11.30 -6.08 8.96
C GLY A 12 10.27 -5.26 8.19
N VAL A 13 10.47 -5.06 6.90
CA VAL A 13 9.53 -4.27 6.08
C VAL A 13 9.18 -5.10 4.86
N GLU A 14 7.90 -5.48 4.75
CA GLU A 14 7.33 -5.98 3.50
C GLU A 14 6.82 -4.79 2.69
N VAL A 15 7.25 -4.69 1.43
CA VAL A 15 6.80 -3.66 0.51
C VAL A 15 5.91 -4.29 -0.54
N THR A 16 4.73 -3.71 -0.76
CA THR A 16 3.82 -4.12 -1.82
C THR A 16 3.23 -2.89 -2.51
N HIS A 17 2.59 -3.11 -3.65
CA HIS A 17 1.92 -2.03 -4.39
C HIS A 17 0.43 -2.35 -4.43
N LEU A 18 -0.38 -1.32 -4.28
CA LEU A 18 -1.81 -1.38 -4.53
C LEU A 18 -2.04 -0.82 -5.94
N PHE A 19 -2.77 -1.58 -6.73
CA PHE A 19 -3.23 -1.18 -8.05
C PHE A 19 -4.73 -1.36 -8.16
N TYR A 20 -5.38 -0.53 -8.98
CA TYR A 20 -6.76 -0.74 -9.38
C TYR A 20 -6.88 -2.08 -10.08
N ASP A 21 -6.03 -2.42 -11.04
CA ASP A 21 -5.99 -3.75 -11.66
C ASP A 21 -4.65 -4.03 -12.35
N SER A 22 -4.62 -5.05 -13.21
CA SER A 22 -3.42 -5.40 -13.98
C SER A 22 -3.06 -4.38 -15.06
N GLU A 23 -4.02 -3.65 -15.60
CA GLU A 23 -3.77 -2.62 -16.61
C GLU A 23 -3.20 -1.36 -15.96
N GLU A 24 -3.71 -0.92 -14.81
CA GLU A 24 -3.09 0.17 -14.04
C GLU A 24 -1.63 -0.19 -13.69
N ALA A 25 -1.38 -1.42 -13.24
CA ALA A 25 -0.03 -1.89 -12.97
C ALA A 25 0.87 -1.83 -14.23
N ARG A 26 0.37 -2.26 -15.41
CA ARG A 26 1.12 -2.19 -16.66
C ARG A 26 1.39 -0.75 -17.07
N LEU A 27 0.42 0.15 -16.95
CA LEU A 27 0.56 1.58 -17.24
C LEU A 27 1.66 2.21 -16.37
N VAL A 28 1.59 1.99 -15.05
CA VAL A 28 2.58 2.48 -14.08
C VAL A 28 3.99 1.97 -14.40
N PHE A 29 4.11 0.72 -14.85
CA PHE A 29 5.40 0.12 -15.23
C PHE A 29 5.82 0.40 -16.68
N GLY A 30 5.09 1.23 -17.44
CA GLY A 30 5.41 1.57 -18.82
C GLY A 30 5.28 0.40 -19.80
N ARG A 31 4.43 -0.58 -19.48
CA ARG A 31 4.21 -1.83 -20.21
C ARG A 31 2.85 -1.90 -20.93
N SER A 32 2.08 -0.83 -20.93
CA SER A 32 0.81 -0.75 -21.68
C SER A 32 0.98 0.10 -22.93
N SER A 33 0.36 -0.37 -24.03
CA SER A 33 0.22 0.37 -25.29
C SER A 33 -1.13 1.07 -25.41
N GLU A 34 -2.02 0.92 -24.42
CA GLU A 34 -3.36 1.51 -24.43
C GLU A 34 -3.33 2.98 -23.95
N LEU A 35 -4.09 3.83 -24.65
CA LEU A 35 -4.14 5.29 -24.40
C LEU A 35 -5.07 5.69 -23.24
N GLY A 36 -5.72 4.73 -22.59
CA GLY A 36 -6.65 5.00 -21.50
C GLY A 36 -6.91 3.77 -20.65
N HIS A 37 -7.24 4.02 -19.39
CA HIS A 37 -7.70 3.02 -18.45
C HIS A 37 -9.23 3.16 -18.28
N PRO A 38 -9.99 2.07 -18.08
CA PRO A 38 -11.43 2.16 -17.83
C PRO A 38 -11.75 3.08 -16.65
N ALA A 39 -13.01 3.51 -16.54
CA ALA A 39 -13.46 4.31 -15.41
C ALA A 39 -13.15 3.58 -14.09
N GLU A 40 -12.36 4.24 -13.23
CA GLU A 40 -12.00 3.74 -11.92
C GLU A 40 -12.95 4.30 -10.85
N ASP A 41 -13.26 3.48 -9.85
CA ASP A 41 -14.05 3.86 -8.69
C ASP A 41 -13.22 3.73 -7.42
N ILE A 42 -13.25 4.76 -6.58
CA ILE A 42 -12.55 4.77 -5.28
C ILE A 42 -13.08 3.65 -4.38
N GLU A 43 -14.37 3.31 -4.44
CA GLU A 43 -14.93 2.25 -3.60
C GLU A 43 -14.32 0.88 -3.94
N GLU A 44 -14.13 0.63 -5.24
CA GLU A 44 -13.45 -0.56 -5.74
C GLU A 44 -11.96 -0.55 -5.35
N TYR A 45 -11.30 0.61 -5.38
CA TYR A 45 -9.92 0.77 -4.92
C TYR A 45 -9.78 0.45 -3.41
N ILE A 46 -10.73 0.91 -2.58
CA ILE A 46 -10.80 0.59 -1.15
C ILE A 46 -11.09 -0.90 -0.92
N ARG A 47 -11.99 -1.51 -1.72
CA ARG A 47 -12.24 -2.96 -1.66
C ARG A 47 -10.97 -3.76 -1.94
N ARG A 48 -10.17 -3.32 -2.93
CA ARG A 48 -8.88 -3.94 -3.26
C ARG A 48 -7.83 -3.73 -2.18
N LEU A 49 -7.77 -2.55 -1.56
CA LEU A 49 -6.93 -2.31 -0.39
C LEU A 49 -7.28 -3.30 0.73
N ASN A 50 -8.56 -3.46 1.07
CA ASN A 50 -8.99 -4.38 2.12
C ASN A 50 -8.64 -5.84 1.79
N ALA A 51 -8.83 -6.27 0.54
CA ALA A 51 -8.43 -7.61 0.10
C ALA A 51 -6.91 -7.82 0.18
N LEU A 52 -6.12 -6.80 -0.17
CA LEU A 52 -4.66 -6.83 -0.05
C LEU A 52 -4.22 -6.90 1.41
N LEU A 53 -4.81 -6.09 2.29
CA LEU A 53 -4.56 -6.10 3.74
C LEU A 53 -4.83 -7.48 4.34
N GLN A 54 -5.97 -8.09 3.97
CA GLN A 54 -6.32 -9.46 4.34
C GLN A 54 -5.23 -10.42 3.88
N GLN A 55 -5.00 -10.53 2.57
CA GLN A 55 -4.01 -11.44 1.98
C GLN A 55 -2.62 -11.33 2.63
N LYS A 56 -2.13 -10.11 2.87
CA LYS A 56 -0.83 -9.88 3.51
C LYS A 56 -0.82 -10.31 4.96
N SER A 57 -1.91 -10.07 5.67
CA SER A 57 -2.07 -10.49 7.07
C SER A 57 -2.11 -12.00 7.23
N GLU A 58 -2.77 -12.72 6.32
CA GLU A 58 -2.67 -14.19 6.28
C GLU A 58 -1.25 -14.66 6.03
N LYS A 59 -0.57 -14.05 5.07
CA LYS A 59 0.78 -14.44 4.68
C LYS A 59 1.80 -14.20 5.81
N ALA A 60 1.62 -13.12 6.57
CA ALA A 60 2.49 -12.77 7.69
C ALA A 60 2.55 -13.86 8.76
N LYS A 61 1.45 -14.58 9.02
CA LYS A 61 1.38 -15.70 9.98
C LYS A 61 2.37 -16.82 9.69
N GLY A 62 2.78 -16.96 8.42
CA GLY A 62 3.74 -17.97 7.98
C GLY A 62 5.19 -17.51 8.02
N TYR A 63 5.47 -16.26 8.37
CA TYR A 63 6.82 -15.74 8.42
C TYR A 63 7.48 -16.10 9.74
N ASN A 64 8.66 -16.70 9.67
CA ASN A 64 9.56 -16.77 10.82
C ASN A 64 10.43 -15.52 10.83
N HIS A 65 10.11 -14.55 11.69
CA HIS A 65 10.81 -13.27 11.75
C HIS A 65 11.38 -13.03 13.15
N GLU A 66 12.67 -12.72 13.21
CA GLU A 66 13.40 -12.45 14.47
C GLU A 66 13.11 -11.06 15.05
N TYR A 67 12.43 -10.21 14.30
CA TYR A 67 12.13 -8.81 14.62
C TYR A 67 10.70 -8.45 14.23
N PRO A 68 10.13 -7.36 14.78
CA PRO A 68 8.80 -6.88 14.38
C PRO A 68 8.72 -6.63 12.87
N LEU A 69 7.51 -6.78 12.33
CA LEU A 69 7.24 -6.57 10.91
C LEU A 69 6.39 -5.33 10.68
N ALA A 70 6.71 -4.57 9.63
CA ALA A 70 5.86 -3.52 9.10
C ALA A 70 5.47 -3.83 7.65
N LEU A 71 4.27 -3.40 7.27
CA LEU A 71 3.78 -3.46 5.90
C LEU A 71 3.76 -2.05 5.31
N LEU A 72 4.46 -1.86 4.19
CA LEU A 72 4.41 -0.64 3.39
C LEU A 72 3.65 -0.92 2.09
N ILE A 73 2.45 -0.35 1.97
CA ILE A 73 1.63 -0.42 0.76
C ILE A 73 1.85 0.87 -0.03
N ARG A 74 2.42 0.73 -1.22
CA ARG A 74 2.60 1.82 -2.17
C ARG A 74 1.34 2.00 -3.00
N VAL A 75 0.69 3.13 -2.86
CA VAL A 75 -0.48 3.52 -3.64
C VAL A 75 0.01 4.28 -4.87
N VAL A 76 -0.22 3.72 -6.05
CA VAL A 76 0.28 4.25 -7.33
C VAL A 76 -0.86 4.61 -8.27
N SER A 77 -1.98 5.06 -7.71
CA SER A 77 -3.12 5.50 -8.51
C SER A 77 -2.85 6.89 -9.10
N PRO A 78 -3.01 7.07 -10.42
CA PRO A 78 -2.96 8.38 -11.04
C PRO A 78 -4.23 9.21 -10.76
N LEU A 79 -5.30 8.58 -10.30
CA LEU A 79 -6.60 9.21 -10.07
C LEU A 79 -6.89 9.47 -8.59
N PHE A 80 -6.50 8.55 -7.71
CA PHE A 80 -6.82 8.64 -6.28
C PHE A 80 -5.59 8.98 -5.45
N HIS A 81 -5.76 9.96 -4.56
CA HIS A 81 -4.71 10.44 -3.68
C HIS A 81 -5.15 10.36 -2.21
N ARG A 82 -4.30 10.82 -1.30
CA ARG A 82 -4.53 10.65 0.15
C ARG A 82 -5.90 11.14 0.63
N TYR A 83 -6.44 12.20 -0.01
CA TYR A 83 -7.68 12.82 0.44
C TYR A 83 -8.89 11.96 0.11
N ASP A 84 -8.86 11.28 -1.03
CA ASP A 84 -9.88 10.32 -1.42
C ASP A 84 -9.93 9.18 -0.40
N PHE A 85 -8.77 8.62 -0.04
CA PHE A 85 -8.69 7.59 1.00
C PHE A 85 -9.15 8.09 2.37
N LYS A 86 -8.90 9.36 2.69
CA LYS A 86 -9.34 9.97 3.96
C LYS A 86 -10.88 10.05 4.04
N VAL A 87 -11.55 10.37 2.94
CA VAL A 87 -13.03 10.38 2.88
C VAL A 87 -13.59 8.99 3.17
N TYR A 88 -12.91 7.94 2.72
CA TYR A 88 -13.32 6.55 2.89
C TYR A 88 -12.62 5.82 4.04
N ALA A 89 -11.94 6.54 4.94
CA ALA A 89 -11.12 5.93 6.00
C ALA A 89 -11.91 4.95 6.88
N SER A 90 -13.20 5.24 7.14
CA SER A 90 -14.07 4.36 7.92
C SER A 90 -14.41 3.03 7.23
N ARG A 91 -14.11 2.89 5.94
CA ARG A 91 -14.30 1.66 5.16
C ARG A 91 -13.02 0.85 4.99
N ILE A 92 -11.88 1.36 5.45
CA ILE A 92 -10.61 0.63 5.45
C ILE A 92 -10.58 -0.28 6.68
N VAL A 93 -10.51 -1.58 6.46
CA VAL A 93 -10.54 -2.60 7.52
C VAL A 93 -9.15 -3.19 7.63
N VAL A 94 -8.47 -2.90 8.74
CA VAL A 94 -7.17 -3.49 9.07
C VAL A 94 -7.40 -4.76 9.89
N PRO A 95 -7.15 -5.96 9.33
CA PRO A 95 -7.30 -7.21 10.07
C PRO A 95 -6.18 -7.39 11.10
N LEU A 96 -6.40 -8.29 12.06
CA LEU A 96 -5.36 -8.73 12.99
C LEU A 96 -4.22 -9.41 12.22
N SER A 97 -3.00 -8.96 12.46
CA SER A 97 -1.79 -9.45 11.80
C SER A 97 -0.53 -9.21 12.62
N ASP A 98 0.54 -9.93 12.27
CA ASP A 98 1.88 -9.79 12.84
C ASP A 98 2.61 -8.51 12.40
N PHE A 99 2.01 -7.77 11.46
CA PHE A 99 2.47 -6.42 11.15
C PHE A 99 2.13 -5.49 12.32
N VAL A 100 3.15 -5.01 13.00
CA VAL A 100 3.03 -4.03 14.10
C VAL A 100 2.70 -2.64 13.59
N ILE A 101 3.07 -2.34 12.34
CA ILE A 101 2.82 -1.05 11.68
C ILE A 101 2.37 -1.30 10.24
N ILE A 102 1.37 -0.56 9.78
CA ILE A 102 0.93 -0.57 8.37
C ILE A 102 0.88 0.84 7.84
N TRP A 103 1.62 1.09 6.76
CA TRP A 103 1.68 2.38 6.08
C TRP A 103 1.12 2.33 4.66
N LEU A 104 0.43 3.40 4.28
CA LEU A 104 0.15 3.75 2.89
C LEU A 104 1.14 4.83 2.45
N MET A 105 1.82 4.60 1.33
CA MET A 105 2.71 5.59 0.73
C MET A 105 2.20 5.98 -0.65
N PHE A 106 1.87 7.25 -0.84
CA PHE A 106 1.27 7.75 -2.08
C PHE A 106 2.34 8.29 -3.03
N TYR A 107 2.24 7.89 -4.30
CA TYR A 107 3.06 8.46 -5.36
C TYR A 107 2.40 9.74 -5.90
N ASP A 108 3.18 10.81 -5.96
CA ASP A 108 2.76 12.04 -6.62
C ASP A 108 3.26 12.02 -8.07
N PHE A 109 2.32 11.98 -9.02
CA PHE A 109 2.62 11.95 -10.45
C PHE A 109 3.07 13.30 -11.00
N LEU A 110 2.71 14.42 -10.36
CA LEU A 110 3.14 15.75 -10.76
C LEU A 110 4.60 15.98 -10.34
N GLU A 111 4.92 15.65 -9.09
CA GLU A 111 6.28 15.80 -8.54
C GLU A 111 7.20 14.61 -8.83
N ARG A 112 6.64 13.52 -9.37
CA ARG A 112 7.33 12.26 -9.71
C ARG A 112 8.09 11.64 -8.54
N ARG A 113 7.54 11.74 -7.33
CA ARG A 113 8.17 11.22 -6.11
C ARG A 113 7.13 10.66 -5.13
N TRP A 114 7.60 9.83 -4.21
CA TRP A 114 6.81 9.42 -3.05
C TRP A 114 6.74 10.59 -2.07
N THR A 115 5.53 11.00 -1.67
CA THR A 115 5.35 12.23 -0.90
C THR A 115 4.77 11.98 0.48
N ILE A 116 3.69 11.19 0.55
CA ILE A 116 2.86 11.09 1.76
C ILE A 116 2.94 9.68 2.31
N LEU A 117 3.25 9.56 3.60
CA LEU A 117 3.19 8.32 4.38
C LEU A 117 2.07 8.46 5.41
N GLU A 118 1.00 7.69 5.26
CA GLU A 118 -0.12 7.61 6.20
C GLU A 118 -0.06 6.30 6.97
N GLN A 119 -0.17 6.34 8.30
CA GLN A 119 -0.22 5.15 9.14
C GLN A 119 -1.68 4.71 9.35
N LEU A 120 -1.98 3.46 9.04
CA LEU A 120 -3.29 2.84 9.30
C LEU A 120 -3.35 2.15 10.67
N ARG A 121 -2.21 1.64 11.13
CA ARG A 121 -2.02 0.91 12.39
C ARG A 121 -0.60 1.13 12.88
#